data_AF-A0ABD2WTG7-F1
#
_entry.id   AF-A0ABD2WTG7-F1
#
_cell.length_a   1.000
_cell.length_b   1.000
_cell.length_c   1.000
_cell.angle_alpha   90.00
_cell.angle_beta   90.00
_cell.angle_gamma   90.00
#
_symmetry.space_group_name_H-M   'P 1'
#
loop_
_entity.id
_entity.type
_entity.pdbx_description
1 polymer ?
#
loop_
_entity_poly.entity_id
_entity_poly.type
_entity_poly.pdbx_seq_one_letter_code
_entity_poly.pdbx_strand_id
1 'polypeptide(L)'
;MFHVLDKQKEYYVCHRCGRSYTFKSNMMRHQRLECGVEPRFQCPECPKRFKHRHHLDDHRLKHRLTREREERDPLEFDIVNE
;
A
#
# COMPACT_ATOMS: atom_id res chain seq x y z
N MET A 1 -25.35 2.06 42.28
CA MET A 1 -24.26 1.79 41.31
C MET A 1 -24.84 1.91 39.92
N PHE A 2 -24.60 3.02 39.23
CA PHE A 2 -24.99 3.18 37.84
C PHE A 2 -23.92 2.49 36.98
N HIS A 3 -24.23 1.32 36.43
CA HIS A 3 -23.43 0.75 35.36
C HIS A 3 -23.57 1.68 34.16
N VAL A 4 -22.60 2.58 34.00
CA VAL A 4 -22.42 3.35 32.78
C VAL A 4 -22.29 2.33 31.66
N LEU A 5 -23.32 2.23 30.83
CA LEU A 5 -23.25 1.47 29.59
C LEU A 5 -22.10 2.10 28.80
N ASP A 6 -20.94 1.44 28.81
CA ASP A 6 -19.83 1.73 27.92
C ASP A 6 -20.37 1.49 26.51
N LYS A 7 -20.94 2.57 25.96
CA LYS A 7 -21.51 2.60 24.64
C LYS A 7 -20.31 2.53 23.72
N GLN A 8 -19.85 1.31 23.43
CA GLN A 8 -18.78 1.06 22.48
C GLN A 8 -19.11 1.84 21.23
N LYS A 9 -18.35 2.91 21.00
CA LYS A 9 -18.50 3.72 19.81
C LYS A 9 -18.05 2.84 18.66
N GLU A 10 -19.00 2.25 17.95
CA GLU A 10 -18.67 1.41 16.79
C GLU A 10 -17.99 2.29 15.73
N TYR A 11 -16.69 2.06 15.56
CA TYR A 11 -15.92 2.68 14.50
C TYR A 11 -15.98 1.82 13.24
N TYR A 12 -16.05 2.47 12.09
CA TYR A 12 -15.99 1.81 10.80
C TYR A 12 -14.54 1.69 10.37
N VAL A 13 -14.03 0.47 10.23
CA VAL A 13 -12.64 0.20 9.88
C VAL A 13 -12.53 -0.10 8.39
N CYS A 14 -11.56 0.52 7.72
CA CYS A 14 -11.21 0.19 6.34
C CYS A 14 -10.40 -1.11 6.33
N HIS A 15 -10.95 -2.21 5.82
CA HIS A 15 -10.27 -3.51 5.78
C HIS A 15 -8.99 -3.53 4.93
N ARG A 16 -8.77 -2.52 4.07
CA ARG A 16 -7.58 -2.44 3.21
C ARG A 16 -6.37 -1.77 3.87
N CYS A 17 -6.58 -0.90 4.86
CA CYS A 17 -5.49 -0.15 5.50
C CYS A 17 -5.59 -0.05 7.02
N GLY A 18 -6.65 -0.59 7.62
CA GLY A 18 -6.87 -0.61 9.07
C GLY A 18 -7.29 0.73 9.69
N ARG A 19 -7.46 1.82 8.91
CA ARG A 19 -7.92 3.10 9.47
C ARG A 19 -9.36 3.02 9.97
N SER A 20 -9.61 3.58 11.14
CA SER A 20 -10.92 3.70 11.76
C SER A 20 -11.56 5.06 11.49
N TYR A 21 -12.88 5.08 11.36
CA TYR A 21 -13.67 6.27 11.13
C TYR A 21 -14.90 6.28 12.03
N THR A 22 -15.24 7.45 12.56
CA THR A 22 -16.45 7.65 13.36
C THR A 22 -17.74 7.44 12.55
N PHE A 23 -17.70 7.63 11.22
CA PHE A 23 -18.86 7.55 10.35
C PHE A 23 -18.63 6.61 9.18
N LYS A 24 -19.63 5.77 8.87
CA LYS A 24 -19.60 4.83 7.74
C LYS A 24 -19.36 5.55 6.41
N SER A 25 -20.00 6.70 6.19
CA SER A 25 -19.84 7.51 4.99
C SER A 25 -18.39 7.96 4.78
N ASN A 26 -17.69 8.32 5.85
CA ASN A 26 -16.28 8.70 5.80
C ASN A 26 -15.38 7.50 5.48
N MET A 27 -15.62 6.36 6.11
CA MET A 27 -14.90 5.12 5.78
C MET A 27 -15.12 4.71 4.33
N MET A 28 -16.36 4.73 3.84
CA MET A 28 -16.70 4.39 2.45
C MET A 28 -16.09 5.35 1.45
N ARG A 29 -16.09 6.66 1.74
CA ARG A 29 -15.43 7.67 0.90
C ARG A 29 -13.93 7.43 0.83
N HIS A 30 -13.28 7.22 1.97
CA HIS A 30 -11.87 6.85 2.02
C HIS A 30 -11.59 5.57 1.23
N GLN A 31 -12.41 4.53 1.43
CA GLN A 31 -12.24 3.28 0.71
C GLN A 31 -12.37 3.49 -0.80
N ARG A 32 -13.26 4.36 -1.29
CA ARG A 32 -13.40 4.61 -2.73
C ARG A 32 -12.27 5.44 -3.31
N LEU A 33 -11.86 6.51 -2.61
CA LEU A 33 -10.93 7.52 -3.15
C LEU A 33 -9.47 7.20 -2.87
N GLU A 34 -9.18 6.46 -1.80
CA GLU A 34 -7.81 6.17 -1.40
C GLU A 34 -7.52 4.69 -1.58
N CYS A 35 -8.13 3.82 -0.78
CA CYS A 35 -7.79 2.40 -0.81
C CYS A 35 -8.23 1.74 -2.13
N GLY A 36 -9.38 2.12 -2.65
CA GLY A 36 -10.02 1.63 -3.87
C GLY A 36 -9.42 2.17 -5.16
N VAL A 37 -8.56 3.18 -5.07
CA VAL A 37 -7.78 3.63 -6.22
C VAL A 37 -6.63 2.67 -6.41
N GLU A 38 -6.74 1.86 -7.47
CA GLU A 38 -5.63 1.05 -7.92
C GLU A 38 -4.46 1.94 -8.33
N PRO A 39 -3.23 1.57 -7.94
CA PRO A 39 -2.06 2.32 -8.32
C PRO A 39 -1.86 2.23 -9.84
N ARG A 40 -2.14 3.33 -10.54
CA ARG A 40 -2.10 3.40 -12.02
C ARG A 40 -0.69 3.59 -12.57
N PHE A 41 0.22 4.16 -11.78
CA PHE A 41 1.55 4.54 -12.25
C PHE A 41 2.56 3.45 -11.87
N GLN A 42 3.07 2.71 -12.85
CA GLN A 42 4.09 1.68 -12.63
C GLN A 42 5.49 2.27 -12.82
N CYS A 43 6.43 1.86 -11.97
CA CYS A 43 7.84 2.16 -12.17
C CYS A 43 8.40 1.37 -13.36
N PRO A 44 9.14 1.99 -14.28
CA PRO A 44 9.77 1.26 -15.38
C PRO A 44 10.97 0.40 -14.93
N GLU A 45 11.57 0.71 -13.77
CA GLU A 45 12.78 0.05 -13.26
C GLU A 45 12.47 -1.07 -12.25
N CYS A 46 11.23 -1.18 -11.74
CA CYS A 46 10.85 -2.19 -10.75
C CYS A 46 9.33 -2.46 -10.76
N PRO A 47 8.82 -3.53 -10.13
CA PRO A 47 7.39 -3.85 -10.14
C PRO A 47 6.52 -2.95 -9.24
N LYS A 48 7.08 -1.91 -8.59
CA LYS A 48 6.29 -1.02 -7.72
C LYS A 48 5.32 -0.16 -8.50
N ARG A 49 4.11 -0.01 -7.96
CA ARG A 49 3.04 0.84 -8.51
C ARG A 49 2.64 1.91 -7.50
N PHE A 50 2.32 3.10 -8.00
CA PHE A 50 1.96 4.28 -7.23
C PHE A 50 0.59 4.82 -7.64
N LYS A 51 -0.13 5.41 -6.68
CA LYS A 51 -1.43 6.05 -6.92
C LYS A 51 -1.31 7.43 -7.56
N HIS A 52 -0.20 8.13 -7.29
CA HIS A 52 0.05 9.47 -7.80
C HIS A 52 1.39 9.53 -8.52
N ARG A 53 1.45 10.37 -9.56
CA ARG A 53 2.65 10.55 -10.39
C ARG A 53 3.84 11.11 -9.60
N HIS A 54 3.62 12.10 -8.74
CA HIS A 54 4.69 12.69 -7.93
C HIS A 54 5.36 11.68 -6.99
N HIS A 55 4.62 10.68 -6.47
CA HIS A 55 5.21 9.59 -5.69
C HIS A 55 6.07 8.66 -6.55
N LEU A 56 5.67 8.40 -7.81
CA LEU A 56 6.51 7.65 -8.75
C LEU A 56 7.79 8.44 -9.07
N ASP A 57 7.69 9.75 -9.30
CA ASP A 57 8.84 10.58 -9.62
C ASP A 57 9.87 10.61 -8.48
N ASP A 58 9.43 10.80 -7.23
CA ASP A 58 10.29 10.71 -6.03
C ASP A 58 10.93 9.32 -5.89
N HIS A 59 10.16 8.26 -6.15
CA HIS A 59 10.68 6.90 -6.11
C HIS A 59 11.75 6.64 -7.17
N ARG A 60 11.58 7.14 -8.39
CA ARG A 60 12.57 7.01 -9.47
C ARG A 60 13.87 7.74 -9.17
N LEU A 61 13.82 8.86 -8.43
CA LEU A 61 15.04 9.51 -7.93
C LEU A 61 15.83 8.59 -7.00
N LYS A 62 15.16 7.75 -6.20
CA LYS A 62 15.84 6.77 -5.35
C LYS A 62 16.52 5.68 -6.17
N HIS A 63 15.87 5.15 -7.22
CA HIS A 63 16.53 4.20 -8.12
C HIS A 63 17.82 4.77 -8.71
N ARG A 64 17.83 6.05 -9.11
CA ARG A 64 19.06 6.73 -9.57
C ARG A 64 20.17 6.74 -8.52
N LEU A 65 19.83 6.82 -7.24
CA LEU A 65 20.77 6.83 -6.12
C LEU A 65 21.15 5.42 -5.63
N THR A 66 20.36 4.39 -5.94
CA THR A 66 20.50 3.03 -5.40
C THR A 66 20.76 1.95 -6.45
N ARG A 67 21.19 2.30 -7.68
CA ARG A 67 21.47 1.36 -8.79
C ARG A 67 22.49 0.25 -8.50
N GLU A 68 23.03 0.15 -7.30
CA GLU A 68 24.16 -0.73 -6.95
C GLU A 68 23.77 -2.06 -6.28
N ARG A 69 22.47 -2.37 -6.06
CA ARG A 69 22.07 -3.56 -5.27
C ARG A 69 21.12 -4.58 -5.92
N GLU A 70 20.56 -4.32 -7.10
CA GLU A 70 19.54 -5.20 -7.72
C GLU A 70 20.05 -6.00 -8.95
N GLU A 71 21.37 -6.06 -9.21
CA GLU A 71 21.98 -7.07 -10.11
C GLU A 71 22.33 -8.36 -9.34
N ARG A 72 21.40 -8.88 -8.55
CA ARG A 72 21.47 -10.28 -8.11
C ARG A 72 20.17 -10.96 -8.51
N ASP A 73 20.16 -11.33 -9.77
CA ASP A 73 19.27 -12.32 -10.35
C ASP A 73 19.33 -13.62 -9.52
N PRO A 74 18.21 -14.09 -8.93
CA PRO A 74 18.15 -15.36 -8.22
C PRO A 74 17.96 -16.59 -9.12
N LEU A 75 18.12 -16.50 -10.45
CA LEU A 75 17.94 -17.64 -11.38
C LEU A 75 19.16 -18.55 -11.56
N GLU A 76 20.21 -18.43 -10.76
CA GLU A 76 21.27 -19.45 -10.70
C GLU A 76 20.98 -20.43 -9.56
N PHE A 77 19.97 -21.30 -9.72
CA PHE A 77 19.96 -22.64 -9.13
C PHE A 77 18.87 -23.50 -9.80
N ASP A 78 19.11 -23.90 -11.03
CA ASP A 78 18.69 -25.24 -11.47
C ASP A 78 19.96 -25.97 -11.91
N ILE A 79 20.43 -26.79 -10.97
CA ILE A 79 21.36 -27.88 -11.20
C ILE A 79 20.86 -28.65 -12.42
N VAL A 80 21.72 -28.75 -13.44
CA VAL A 80 21.72 -29.83 -14.41
C VAL A 80 21.63 -31.16 -13.67
N ASN A 81 20.42 -31.67 -13.48
CA ASN A 81 20.20 -33.05 -13.07
C ASN A 81 20.03 -33.86 -14.36
N GLU A 82 21.15 -34.45 -14.76
CA GLU A 82 21.22 -35.71 -15.48
C GLU A 82 20.40 -36.80 -14.77
#